data_AF-A0A0T6B0S2-F1
#
_entry.id   AF-A0A0T6B0S2-F1
#
_cell.length_a   1.000
_cell.length_b   1.000
_cell.length_c   1.000
_cell.angle_alpha   90.00
_cell.angle_beta   90.00
_cell.angle_gamma   90.00
#
_symmetry.space_group_name_H-M   'P 1'
#
loop_
_entity.id
_entity.type
_entity.pdbx_description
1 polymer ?
#
loop_
_entity_poly.entity_id
_entity_poly.type
_entity_poly.pdbx_seq_one_letter_code
_entity_poly.pdbx_strand_id
1 'polypeptide(L)'
;MEGKISHSGLLARSTEGHAARGMQIKGHEDVWVEIQANTFRNWVNENLPANMRVSDLSQDLCTGVRLCILVENLQGHPIKPAWNKRPMNQHHYLENVTAALNAIEQDGVKLVNIGNVDIVNGNLKLILGLIWSLIVRYQIGRSKFPPRKLMLAWLQAVLPECRVSNFTTDWNSGILLSALLDYCRPGLYSNWR
;
A
#
# COMPACT_ATOMS: atom_id res chain seq x y z
N MET A 1 -43.49 -9.55 7.59
CA MET A 1 -43.20 -8.33 6.80
C MET A 1 -41.72 -8.35 6.46
N GLU A 2 -41.39 -9.03 5.35
CA GLU A 2 -40.03 -9.14 4.84
C GLU A 2 -39.81 -8.06 3.77
N GLY A 3 -38.87 -7.15 4.02
CA GLY A 3 -38.47 -6.13 3.06
C GLY A 3 -37.48 -6.72 2.04
N LYS A 4 -37.95 -6.95 0.81
CA LYS A 4 -37.12 -7.32 -0.35
C LYS A 4 -36.17 -6.18 -0.72
N ILE A 5 -34.87 -6.46 -0.75
CA ILE A 5 -33.86 -5.56 -1.31
C ILE A 5 -33.91 -5.68 -2.85
N SER A 6 -34.12 -4.54 -3.52
CA SER A 6 -34.24 -4.40 -4.97
C SER A 6 -32.93 -4.75 -5.70
N HIS A 7 -33.07 -5.43 -6.84
CA HIS A 7 -32.01 -6.00 -7.67
C HIS A 7 -31.21 -4.96 -8.50
N SER A 8 -31.44 -3.67 -8.29
CA SER A 8 -30.83 -2.58 -9.10
C SER A 8 -29.54 -1.98 -8.52
N GLY A 9 -29.09 -2.40 -7.32
CA GLY A 9 -27.89 -1.87 -6.67
C GLY A 9 -26.56 -2.57 -7.05
N LEU A 10 -26.58 -3.55 -7.96
CA LEU A 10 -25.42 -4.41 -8.25
C LEU A 10 -24.56 -3.99 -9.45
N LEU A 11 -24.89 -2.87 -10.12
CA LEU A 11 -24.20 -2.43 -11.32
C LEU A 11 -23.45 -1.11 -11.10
N ALA A 12 -22.38 -1.17 -10.31
CA ALA A 12 -21.29 -0.19 -10.37
C ALA A 12 -19.99 -0.82 -9.83
N ARG A 13 -19.62 -1.99 -10.34
CA ARG A 13 -18.27 -2.53 -10.16
C ARG A 13 -17.40 -2.02 -11.30
N SER A 14 -16.58 -1.03 -11.01
CA SER A 14 -15.42 -0.68 -11.83
C SER A 14 -14.61 -1.94 -12.14
N THR A 15 -14.22 -2.11 -13.40
CA THR A 15 -13.61 -3.32 -13.97
C THR A 15 -12.16 -3.56 -13.52
N GLU A 16 -11.56 -2.70 -12.69
CA GLU A 16 -10.13 -2.79 -12.32
C GLU A 16 -9.87 -2.85 -10.81
N GLY A 17 -10.73 -3.52 -10.04
CA GLY A 17 -10.49 -3.84 -8.63
C GLY A 17 -9.67 -5.12 -8.43
N HIS A 18 -8.39 -5.13 -8.78
CA HIS A 18 -7.53 -6.33 -8.65
C HIS A 18 -7.04 -6.62 -7.23
N ALA A 19 -7.17 -5.70 -6.27
CA ALA A 19 -6.69 -5.90 -4.90
C ALA A 19 -7.71 -6.60 -3.97
N ALA A 20 -9.01 -6.55 -4.26
CA ALA A 20 -10.06 -6.99 -3.34
C ALA A 20 -10.81 -8.26 -3.78
N ARG A 21 -10.52 -8.81 -4.96
CA ARG A 21 -11.15 -10.06 -5.43
C ARG A 21 -10.23 -11.25 -5.17
N GLY A 22 -10.28 -11.75 -3.94
CA GLY A 22 -9.74 -13.07 -3.64
C GLY A 22 -9.45 -13.33 -2.18
N MET A 23 -10.44 -13.21 -1.29
CA MET A 23 -10.55 -13.95 -0.03
C MET A 23 -11.84 -13.53 0.69
N GLN A 24 -12.95 -14.20 0.38
CA GLN A 24 -14.18 -14.09 1.18
C GLN A 24 -14.12 -15.13 2.30
N ILE A 25 -13.58 -14.74 3.46
CA ILE A 25 -13.81 -15.45 4.72
C ILE A 25 -14.62 -14.50 5.60
N LYS A 26 -15.95 -14.70 5.64
CA LYS A 26 -16.86 -13.90 6.47
C LYS A 26 -16.41 -13.99 7.94
N GLY A 27 -16.13 -12.85 8.57
CA GLY A 27 -15.81 -12.74 10.00
C GLY A 27 -14.38 -12.34 10.37
N HIS A 28 -13.45 -12.23 9.40
CA HIS A 28 -12.03 -11.88 9.62
C HIS A 28 -11.60 -10.54 8.98
N GLU A 29 -12.54 -9.70 8.54
CA GLU A 29 -12.22 -8.45 7.83
C GLU A 29 -11.29 -7.54 8.65
N ASP A 30 -11.51 -7.44 9.96
CA ASP A 30 -10.71 -6.59 10.85
C ASP A 30 -9.23 -7.05 10.94
N VAL A 31 -8.99 -8.37 10.99
CA VAL A 31 -7.63 -8.92 11.04
C VAL A 31 -6.87 -8.64 9.74
N TRP A 32 -7.53 -8.77 8.59
CA TRP A 32 -6.90 -8.47 7.30
C TRP A 32 -6.61 -6.97 7.13
N VAL A 33 -7.51 -6.12 7.62
CA VAL A 33 -7.29 -4.66 7.64
C VAL A 33 -6.10 -4.32 8.53
N GLU A 34 -5.98 -4.94 9.71
CA GLU A 34 -4.84 -4.73 10.61
C GLU A 34 -3.52 -5.19 9.99
N ILE A 35 -3.46 -6.38 9.39
CA ILE A 35 -2.26 -6.88 8.70
C ILE A 35 -1.86 -5.95 7.56
N GLN A 36 -2.83 -5.49 6.76
CA GLN A 36 -2.59 -4.56 5.66
C GLN A 36 -2.07 -3.21 6.18
N ALA A 37 -2.71 -2.65 7.21
CA ALA A 37 -2.30 -1.38 7.82
C ALA A 37 -0.88 -1.47 8.38
N ASN A 38 -0.53 -2.57 9.05
CA ASN A 38 0.82 -2.82 9.55
C ASN A 38 1.85 -2.91 8.43
N THR A 39 1.52 -3.64 7.35
CA THR A 39 2.39 -3.77 6.18
C THR A 39 2.63 -2.41 5.52
N PHE A 40 1.57 -1.63 5.30
CA PHE A 40 1.65 -0.31 4.68
C PHE A 40 2.37 0.70 5.57
N ARG A 41 2.14 0.66 6.88
CA ARG A 41 2.87 1.47 7.86
C ARG A 41 4.36 1.17 7.83
N ASN A 42 4.76 -0.10 7.79
CA ASN A 42 6.16 -0.49 7.69
C ASN A 42 6.78 0.02 6.38
N TRP A 43 6.08 -0.13 5.25
CA TRP A 43 6.54 0.42 3.97
C TRP A 43 6.71 1.94 3.99
N VAL A 44 5.74 2.68 4.55
CA VAL A 44 5.87 4.14 4.74
C VAL A 44 7.11 4.47 5.58
N ASN A 45 7.34 3.71 6.64
CA ASN A 45 8.49 3.87 7.53
C ASN A 45 9.85 3.53 6.91
N GLU A 46 9.91 2.67 5.90
CA GLU A 46 11.13 2.42 5.13
C GLU A 46 11.47 3.60 4.21
N ASN A 47 10.46 4.36 3.79
CA ASN A 47 10.61 5.52 2.90
C ASN A 47 10.66 6.86 3.64
N LEU A 48 10.58 6.86 4.99
CA LEU A 48 10.69 8.04 5.83
C LEU A 48 12.01 8.08 6.61
N PRO A 49 12.51 9.28 6.94
CA PRO A 49 13.63 9.43 7.87
C PRO A 49 13.36 8.76 9.22
N ALA A 50 14.42 8.23 9.86
CA ALA A 50 14.31 7.48 11.11
C ALA A 50 13.67 8.29 12.27
N ASN A 51 13.79 9.62 12.26
CA ASN A 51 13.20 10.52 13.26
C ASN A 51 11.75 10.93 12.96
N MET A 52 11.16 10.48 11.85
CA MET A 52 9.81 10.84 11.42
C MET A 52 8.91 9.62 11.20
N ARG A 53 9.22 8.50 11.86
CA ARG A 53 8.41 7.29 11.76
C ARG A 53 6.95 7.54 12.12
N VAL A 54 6.08 6.77 11.46
CA VAL A 54 4.64 6.69 11.64
C VAL A 54 4.32 5.49 12.52
N SER A 55 3.61 5.76 13.60
CA SER A 55 3.04 4.75 14.49
C SER A 55 1.57 4.48 14.14
N ASP A 56 0.82 5.53 13.78
CA ASP A 56 -0.58 5.43 13.38
C ASP A 56 -0.82 6.22 12.09
N LEU A 57 -1.13 5.50 11.00
CA LEU A 57 -1.38 6.10 9.69
C LEU A 57 -2.53 7.13 9.71
N SER A 58 -3.53 6.94 10.57
CA SER A 58 -4.71 7.81 10.66
C SER A 58 -4.47 9.11 11.41
N GLN A 59 -3.38 9.21 12.18
CA GLN A 59 -3.05 10.40 12.98
C GLN A 59 -1.79 11.09 12.47
N ASP A 60 -0.76 10.30 12.16
CA ASP A 60 0.57 10.82 11.85
C ASP A 60 0.68 11.49 10.47
N LEU A 61 -0.26 11.20 9.56
CA LEU A 61 -0.33 11.80 8.23
C LEU A 61 -1.20 13.06 8.16
N CYS A 62 -2.02 13.35 9.19
CA CYS A 62 -3.05 14.39 9.14
C CYS A 62 -2.50 15.80 8.90
N THR A 63 -1.28 16.11 9.37
CA THR A 63 -0.66 17.43 9.15
C THR A 63 -0.14 17.63 7.73
N GLY A 64 -0.12 16.57 6.92
CA GLY A 64 0.44 16.53 5.58
C GLY A 64 1.98 16.49 5.53
N VAL A 65 2.69 16.83 6.62
CA VAL A 65 4.16 16.92 6.62
C VAL A 65 4.83 15.60 6.24
N ARG A 66 4.45 14.51 6.92
CA ARG A 66 5.03 13.19 6.63
C ARG A 66 4.63 12.68 5.25
N LEU A 67 3.42 13.02 4.79
CA LEU A 67 2.96 12.67 3.45
C LEU A 67 3.77 13.39 2.38
N CYS A 68 4.01 14.70 2.53
CA CYS A 68 4.87 15.45 1.62
C CYS A 68 6.28 14.87 1.55
N ILE A 69 6.90 14.59 2.69
CA ILE A 69 8.26 14.01 2.75
C ILE A 69 8.29 12.62 2.10
N LEU A 70 7.28 11.78 2.36
CA LEU A 70 7.15 10.49 1.71
C LEU A 70 7.12 10.64 0.19
N VAL A 71 6.27 11.55 -0.31
CA VAL A 71 6.14 11.80 -1.76
C VAL A 71 7.44 12.32 -2.36
N GLU A 72 8.10 13.30 -1.72
CA GLU A 72 9.41 13.81 -2.18
C GLU A 72 10.48 12.71 -2.27
N ASN A 73 10.52 11.81 -1.28
CA ASN A 73 11.46 10.69 -1.28
C ASN A 73 11.16 9.68 -2.40
N LEU A 74 9.88 9.40 -2.66
CA LEU A 74 9.45 8.50 -3.74
C LEU A 74 9.73 9.08 -5.14
N GLN A 75 9.52 10.39 -5.29
CA GLN A 75 9.78 11.13 -6.54
C GLN A 75 11.27 11.36 -6.79
N GLY A 76 12.07 11.47 -5.72
CA GLY A 76 13.48 11.82 -5.80
C GLY A 76 13.72 13.32 -6.03
N HIS A 77 12.69 14.15 -5.91
CA HIS A 77 12.78 15.61 -6.00
C HIS A 77 11.76 16.30 -5.08
N PRO A 78 11.99 17.58 -4.71
CA PRO A 78 11.03 18.33 -3.89
C PRO A 78 9.70 18.56 -4.60
N ILE A 79 8.61 18.64 -3.82
CA ILE A 79 7.28 19.02 -4.33
C ILE A 79 7.29 20.51 -4.70
N LYS A 80 6.61 20.85 -5.78
CA LYS A 80 6.42 22.24 -6.23
C LYS A 80 4.92 22.53 -6.40
N PRO A 81 4.40 23.65 -5.87
CA PRO A 81 5.09 24.64 -5.02
C PRO A 81 5.48 24.09 -3.64
N ALA A 82 6.36 24.80 -2.94
CA ALA A 82 6.81 24.39 -1.61
C ALA A 82 5.65 24.33 -0.61
N TRP A 83 5.70 23.35 0.30
CA TRP A 83 4.70 23.10 1.33
C TRP A 83 5.19 23.56 2.72
N ASN A 84 4.27 23.68 3.67
CA ASN A 84 4.54 24.21 5.01
C ASN A 84 5.14 23.14 5.94
N LYS A 85 6.41 23.31 6.31
CA LYS A 85 7.14 22.40 7.21
C LYS A 85 6.72 22.49 8.69
N ARG A 86 6.03 23.56 9.08
CA ARG A 86 5.57 23.81 10.46
C ARG A 86 4.11 24.28 10.42
N PRO A 87 3.17 23.41 10.00
CA PRO A 87 1.78 23.79 9.94
C PRO A 87 1.22 23.96 11.36
N MET A 88 0.40 24.99 11.57
CA MET A 88 -0.08 25.40 12.90
C MET A 88 -1.61 25.26 13.04
N ASN A 89 -2.32 25.21 11.93
CA ASN A 89 -3.77 25.17 11.89
C ASN A 89 -4.24 24.22 10.77
N GLN A 90 -5.53 23.90 10.80
CA GLN A 90 -6.12 22.95 9.85
C GLN A 90 -6.04 23.42 8.39
N HIS A 91 -6.03 24.73 8.15
CA HIS A 91 -5.85 25.27 6.80
C HIS A 91 -4.47 24.89 6.24
N HIS A 92 -3.40 25.06 7.02
CA HIS A 92 -2.06 24.62 6.61
C HIS A 92 -1.98 23.09 6.41
N TYR A 93 -2.74 22.30 7.17
CA TYR A 93 -2.80 20.84 6.97
C TYR A 93 -3.43 20.49 5.62
N LEU A 94 -4.56 21.12 5.30
CA LEU A 94 -5.24 20.94 4.02
C LEU A 94 -4.36 21.36 2.84
N GLU A 95 -3.66 22.48 2.94
CA GLU A 95 -2.71 22.95 1.91
C GLU A 95 -1.57 21.95 1.69
N ASN A 96 -0.94 21.45 2.75
CA ASN A 96 0.12 20.46 2.66
C ASN A 96 -0.36 19.17 1.98
N VAL A 97 -1.50 18.63 2.43
CA VAL A 97 -2.06 17.42 1.84
C VAL A 97 -2.41 17.67 0.37
N THR A 98 -3.01 18.81 0.02
CA THR A 98 -3.29 19.17 -1.37
C THR A 98 -2.01 19.20 -2.21
N ALA A 99 -0.92 19.79 -1.71
CA ALA A 99 0.35 19.80 -2.42
C ALA A 99 0.87 18.37 -2.69
N ALA A 100 0.79 17.48 -1.70
CA ALA A 100 1.16 16.08 -1.87
C ALA A 100 0.27 15.34 -2.87
N LEU A 101 -1.06 15.47 -2.76
CA LEU A 101 -2.00 14.80 -3.68
C LEU A 101 -1.81 15.28 -5.12
N ASN A 102 -1.62 16.59 -5.34
CA ASN A 102 -1.34 17.13 -6.67
C ASN A 102 -0.03 16.57 -7.25
N ALA A 103 1.03 16.45 -6.45
CA ALA A 103 2.29 15.87 -6.89
C ALA A 103 2.13 14.38 -7.25
N ILE A 104 1.31 13.64 -6.50
CA ILE A 104 0.97 12.24 -6.78
C ILE A 104 0.21 12.09 -8.10
N GLU A 105 -0.76 12.98 -8.38
CA GLU A 105 -1.51 12.99 -9.63
C GLU A 105 -0.64 13.36 -10.84
N GLN A 106 0.29 14.30 -10.68
CA GLN A 106 1.26 14.67 -11.73
C GLN A 106 2.12 13.48 -12.17
N ASP A 107 2.38 12.54 -11.26
CA ASP A 107 3.07 11.29 -11.57
C ASP A 107 2.17 10.24 -12.22
N GLY A 108 0.91 10.56 -12.52
CA GLY A 108 -0.04 9.70 -13.23
C GLY A 108 -0.79 8.72 -12.33
N VAL A 109 -0.80 8.95 -11.02
CA VAL A 109 -1.63 8.17 -10.08
C VAL A 109 -3.05 8.73 -10.07
N LYS A 110 -4.06 7.86 -10.24
CA LYS A 110 -5.46 8.25 -10.20
C LYS A 110 -6.00 8.19 -8.77
N LEU A 111 -6.35 9.35 -8.20
CA LEU A 111 -6.91 9.47 -6.84
C LEU A 111 -8.44 9.41 -6.87
N VAL A 112 -9.00 8.20 -7.02
CA VAL A 112 -10.46 8.03 -7.07
C VAL A 112 -11.05 8.14 -5.66
N ASN A 113 -11.83 9.19 -5.41
CA ASN A 113 -12.50 9.48 -4.12
C ASN A 113 -11.53 9.68 -2.93
N ILE A 114 -10.34 10.23 -3.17
CA ILE A 114 -9.39 10.58 -2.10
C ILE A 114 -9.16 12.08 -2.14
N GLY A 115 -9.71 12.81 -1.15
CA GLY A 115 -9.51 14.24 -0.99
C GLY A 115 -8.54 14.59 0.14
N ASN A 116 -8.15 15.86 0.22
CA ASN A 116 -7.29 16.34 1.30
C ASN A 116 -7.96 16.26 2.67
N VAL A 117 -9.26 16.55 2.74
CA VAL A 117 -10.07 16.44 3.97
C VAL A 117 -10.07 15.02 4.52
N ASP A 118 -10.07 13.99 3.67
CA ASP A 118 -10.06 12.60 4.10
C ASP A 118 -8.79 12.23 4.84
N ILE A 119 -7.65 12.76 4.40
CA ILE A 119 -6.35 12.53 5.06
C ILE A 119 -6.26 13.33 6.35
N VAL A 120 -6.66 14.61 6.33
CA VAL A 120 -6.62 15.48 7.52
C VAL A 120 -7.54 14.96 8.64
N ASN A 121 -8.68 14.37 8.28
CA ASN A 121 -9.62 13.77 9.23
C ASN A 121 -9.26 12.33 9.64
N GLY A 122 -8.19 11.76 9.10
CA GLY A 122 -7.73 10.42 9.47
C GLY A 122 -8.60 9.27 8.94
N ASN A 123 -9.21 9.41 7.76
CA ASN A 123 -9.99 8.33 7.15
C ASN A 123 -9.08 7.17 6.73
N LEU A 124 -8.88 6.21 7.64
CA LEU A 124 -7.92 5.11 7.49
C LEU A 124 -8.13 4.33 6.19
N LYS A 125 -9.38 4.09 5.78
CA LYS A 125 -9.67 3.33 4.55
C LYS A 125 -9.13 4.05 3.31
N LEU A 126 -9.33 5.36 3.21
CA LEU A 126 -8.83 6.15 2.08
C LEU A 126 -7.32 6.35 2.15
N ILE A 127 -6.77 6.49 3.36
CA ILE A 127 -5.31 6.53 3.58
C ILE A 127 -4.64 5.23 3.12
N LEU A 128 -5.20 4.06 3.47
CA LEU A 128 -4.70 2.77 2.99
C LEU A 128 -4.79 2.67 1.46
N GLY A 129 -5.89 3.16 0.86
CA GLY A 129 -6.05 3.24 -0.60
C GLY A 129 -5.01 4.14 -1.27
N LEU A 130 -4.66 5.27 -0.64
CA LEU A 130 -3.61 6.18 -1.10
C LEU A 130 -2.25 5.48 -1.07
N ILE A 131 -1.87 4.89 0.07
CA ILE A 131 -0.56 4.22 0.23
C ILE A 131 -0.43 3.04 -0.74
N TRP A 132 -1.49 2.27 -0.94
CA TRP A 132 -1.50 1.21 -1.95
C TRP A 132 -1.19 1.76 -3.35
N SER A 133 -1.84 2.86 -3.73
CA SER A 133 -1.58 3.51 -5.02
C SER A 133 -0.12 3.95 -5.17
N LEU A 134 0.50 4.44 -4.09
CA LEU A 134 1.93 4.78 -4.06
C LEU A 134 2.82 3.54 -4.22
N ILE A 135 2.58 2.47 -3.47
CA ILE A 135 3.32 1.20 -3.59
C ILE A 135 3.24 0.70 -5.03
N VAL A 136 2.03 0.68 -5.59
CA VAL A 136 1.81 0.27 -6.98
C VAL A 136 2.59 1.15 -7.94
N ARG A 137 2.56 2.48 -7.79
CA ARG A 137 3.21 3.40 -8.74
C ARG A 137 4.74 3.36 -8.69
N TYR A 138 5.31 3.39 -7.49
CA TYR A 138 6.74 3.66 -7.30
C TYR A 138 7.58 2.40 -7.12
N GLN A 139 7.04 1.33 -6.54
CA GLN A 139 7.78 0.09 -6.31
C GLN A 139 7.48 -0.97 -7.38
N ILE A 140 6.22 -1.08 -7.78
CA ILE A 140 5.73 -2.18 -8.62
C ILE A 140 5.61 -1.75 -10.10
N GLY A 141 5.12 -0.54 -10.35
CA GLY A 141 4.68 -0.03 -11.65
C GLY A 141 5.78 0.53 -12.55
N ARG A 142 7.06 0.47 -12.13
CA ARG A 142 8.19 0.82 -13.00
C ARG A 142 8.49 -0.26 -14.05
N SER A 143 7.96 -1.48 -13.87
CA SER A 143 8.14 -2.58 -14.82
C SER A 143 7.14 -2.51 -15.98
N LYS A 144 7.63 -2.71 -17.22
CA LYS A 144 6.79 -2.88 -18.42
C LYS A 144 5.99 -4.19 -18.42
N PHE A 145 6.32 -5.13 -17.53
CA PHE A 145 5.67 -6.43 -17.43
C PHE A 145 4.76 -6.49 -16.20
N PRO A 146 3.62 -7.22 -16.26
CA PRO A 146 2.75 -7.43 -15.12
C PRO A 146 3.55 -7.89 -13.89
N PRO A 147 3.68 -7.06 -12.85
CA PRO A 147 4.67 -7.30 -11.79
C PRO A 147 4.40 -8.59 -11.03
N ARG A 148 3.13 -8.97 -10.84
CA ARG A 148 2.75 -10.24 -10.25
C ARG A 148 3.32 -11.44 -11.03
N LYS A 149 3.23 -11.40 -12.36
CA LYS A 149 3.74 -12.47 -13.22
C LYS A 149 5.26 -12.52 -13.20
N LEU A 150 5.90 -11.35 -13.22
CA LEU A 150 7.36 -11.23 -13.14
C LEU A 150 7.89 -11.77 -11.80
N MET A 151 7.31 -11.35 -10.68
CA MET A 151 7.67 -11.83 -9.35
C MET A 151 7.46 -13.34 -9.22
N LEU A 152 6.34 -13.86 -9.74
CA LEU A 152 6.07 -15.30 -9.69
C LEU A 152 7.07 -16.10 -10.53
N ALA A 153 7.38 -15.63 -11.75
CA ALA A 153 8.37 -16.26 -12.61
C ALA A 153 9.77 -16.25 -11.97
N TRP A 154 10.14 -15.14 -11.33
CA TRP A 154 11.40 -15.03 -10.59
C TRP A 154 11.45 -16.03 -9.43
N LEU A 155 10.39 -16.12 -8.62
CA LEU A 155 10.30 -17.08 -7.52
C LEU A 155 10.38 -18.54 -8.01
N GLN A 156 9.73 -18.86 -9.12
CA GLN A 156 9.78 -20.19 -9.72
C GLN A 156 11.18 -20.53 -10.25
N ALA A 157 11.92 -19.54 -10.76
CA ALA A 157 13.31 -19.73 -11.19
C ALA A 157 14.28 -19.89 -10.01
N VAL A 158 14.04 -19.15 -8.91
CA VAL A 158 14.86 -19.18 -7.69
C VAL A 158 14.60 -20.43 -6.85
N LEU A 159 13.35 -20.86 -6.75
CA LEU A 159 12.90 -22.01 -5.96
C LEU A 159 12.22 -23.07 -6.85
N PRO A 160 12.94 -23.69 -7.81
CA PRO A 160 12.35 -24.58 -8.80
C PRO A 160 11.70 -25.82 -8.17
N GLU A 161 12.19 -26.26 -7.02
CA GLU A 161 11.67 -27.45 -6.32
C GLU A 161 10.41 -27.16 -5.51
N CYS A 162 10.14 -25.88 -5.19
CA CYS A 162 9.09 -25.49 -4.25
C CYS A 162 7.72 -25.23 -4.90
N ARG A 163 7.63 -25.31 -6.24
CA ARG A 163 6.38 -25.17 -7.03
C ARG A 163 5.52 -23.95 -6.64
N VAL A 164 6.14 -22.79 -6.47
CA VAL A 164 5.43 -21.55 -6.10
C VAL A 164 4.41 -21.17 -7.18
N SER A 165 3.15 -20.99 -6.80
CA SER A 165 2.02 -20.71 -7.70
C SER A 165 1.24 -19.44 -7.34
N ASN A 166 1.29 -19.02 -6.07
CA ASN A 166 0.60 -17.84 -5.57
C ASN A 166 1.39 -17.11 -4.46
N PHE A 167 0.87 -15.94 -4.04
CA PHE A 167 1.42 -15.10 -2.97
C PHE A 167 0.58 -15.16 -1.69
N THR A 168 -0.20 -16.24 -1.54
CA THR A 168 -1.15 -16.41 -0.44
C THR A 168 -0.91 -17.75 0.23
N THR A 169 -1.67 -18.77 -0.14
CA THR A 169 -1.71 -20.06 0.57
C THR A 169 -0.39 -20.82 0.52
N ASP A 170 0.41 -20.66 -0.54
CA ASP A 170 1.69 -21.37 -0.68
C ASP A 170 2.69 -20.97 0.42
N TRP A 171 2.54 -19.79 1.01
CA TRP A 171 3.47 -19.23 2.00
C TRP A 171 3.09 -19.55 3.44
N ASN A 172 1.91 -20.14 3.67
CA ASN A 172 1.37 -20.35 5.02
C ASN A 172 2.20 -21.32 5.87
N SER A 173 2.92 -22.26 5.26
CA SER A 173 3.78 -23.20 6.00
C SER A 173 5.10 -22.60 6.47
N GLY A 174 5.49 -21.43 5.95
CA GLY A 174 6.80 -20.81 6.21
C GLY A 174 7.99 -21.46 5.49
N ILE A 175 7.79 -22.62 4.83
CA ILE A 175 8.86 -23.34 4.11
C ILE A 175 9.37 -22.49 2.94
N LEU A 176 8.48 -21.90 2.13
CA LEU A 176 8.88 -21.04 1.01
C LEU A 176 9.70 -19.83 1.45
N LEU A 177 9.35 -19.23 2.59
CA LEU A 177 10.10 -18.12 3.14
C LEU A 177 11.49 -18.58 3.59
N SER A 178 11.57 -19.72 4.28
CA SER A 178 12.84 -20.29 4.74
C SER A 178 13.75 -20.66 3.56
N ALA A 179 13.20 -21.27 2.52
CA ALA A 179 13.91 -21.60 1.28
C ALA A 179 14.42 -20.35 0.56
N LEU A 180 13.60 -19.28 0.49
CA LEU A 180 13.99 -18.02 -0.12
C LEU A 180 15.11 -17.32 0.66
N LEU A 181 15.04 -17.36 1.99
CA LEU A 181 16.08 -16.79 2.86
C LEU A 181 17.41 -17.53 2.71
N ASP A 182 17.39 -18.86 2.65
CA ASP A 182 18.58 -19.67 2.40
C ASP A 182 19.15 -19.42 1.00
N TYR A 183 18.31 -19.23 -0.02
CA TYR A 183 18.78 -18.81 -1.35
C TYR A 183 19.48 -17.45 -1.32
N CYS A 184 18.89 -16.44 -0.65
CA CYS A 184 19.47 -15.10 -0.55
C CYS A 184 20.77 -15.07 0.29
N ARG A 185 20.86 -15.93 1.31
CA ARG A 185 22.03 -16.09 2.17
C ARG A 185 22.23 -17.58 2.47
N PRO A 186 23.03 -18.28 1.65
CA PRO A 186 23.28 -19.70 1.81
C PRO A 186 23.76 -20.06 3.22
N GLY A 187 23.12 -21.06 3.84
CA GLY A 187 23.44 -21.55 5.18
C GLY A 187 22.70 -20.86 6.32
N LEU A 188 21.81 -19.90 6.03
CA LEU A 188 20.98 -19.26 7.05
C LEU A 188 19.90 -20.23 7.58
N TYR A 189 19.34 -21.07 6.70
CA TYR A 189 18.31 -22.06 7.04
C TYR A 189 18.55 -23.38 6.31
N SER A 190 19.67 -24.06 6.58
CA SER A 190 20.07 -25.27 5.84
C SER A 190 19.06 -26.43 5.87
N ASN A 191 18.15 -26.45 6.84
CA ASN A 191 17.20 -27.55 7.09
C ASN A 191 15.75 -27.13 6.77
N TRP A 192 15.55 -26.24 5.80
CA TRP A 192 14.20 -25.84 5.38
C TRP A 192 13.44 -26.98 4.67
N ARG A 193 14.17 -28.02 4.24
CA ARG A 193 13.66 -29.24 3.61
C ARG A 193 13.29 -30.31 4.63
#